data_AF-A0A016VWD0-F1
#
_entry.id   AF-A0A016VWD0-F1
#
_cell.length_a   1.000
_cell.length_b   1.000
_cell.length_c   1.000
_cell.angle_alpha   90.00
_cell.angle_beta   90.00
_cell.angle_gamma   90.00
#
_symmetry.space_group_name_H-M   'P 1'
#
loop_
_entity.id
_entity.type
_entity.pdbx_description
1 polymer ?
#
loop_
_entity_poly.entity_id
_entity_poly.type
_entity_poly.pdbx_seq_one_letter_code
_entity_poly.pdbx_strand_id
1 'polypeptide(L)'
;MWFYPANPVEETMAAVKRMKPGKALDPDDVAAELWKSRHWNSTEWLTAFFNTVVEEKKTPVDWQSSTTIPIWKRKGNPADCANYRPIRLLSQSMKIIRPIA
;
A
#
# COMPACT_ATOMS: atom_id res chain seq x y z
N MET A 1 -2.24 -0.29 18.81
CA MET A 1 -1.83 -1.60 19.36
C MET A 1 -1.81 -2.52 18.17
N TRP A 2 -0.63 -2.97 17.72
CA TRP A 2 -0.51 -3.86 16.57
C TRP A 2 -1.01 -5.24 17.03
N PHE A 3 -2.21 -5.62 16.63
CA PHE A 3 -2.72 -6.96 16.93
C PHE A 3 -2.09 -7.93 15.93
N TYR A 4 -1.64 -9.09 16.44
CA TYR A 4 -1.20 -10.17 15.57
C TYR A 4 -2.45 -10.77 14.92
N PRO A 5 -2.56 -10.80 13.59
CA PRO A 5 -3.74 -11.35 12.93
C PRO A 5 -3.89 -12.83 13.27
N ALA A 6 -5.12 -13.28 13.51
CA ALA A 6 -5.39 -14.66 13.89
C ALA A 6 -5.06 -15.65 12.76
N ASN A 7 -5.14 -15.21 11.50
CA ASN A 7 -4.69 -15.97 10.34
C ASN A 7 -3.90 -15.09 9.34
N PRO A 8 -2.59 -14.85 9.58
CA PRO A 8 -1.79 -13.91 8.80
C PRO A 8 -1.73 -14.23 7.30
N VAL A 9 -1.69 -15.53 6.94
CA VAL A 9 -1.58 -15.98 5.55
C VAL A 9 -2.88 -15.77 4.78
N GLU A 10 -4.03 -16.17 5.34
CA GLU A 10 -5.33 -15.99 4.68
C GLU A 10 -5.67 -14.51 4.52
N GLU A 11 -5.40 -13.70 5.53
CA GLU A 11 -5.65 -12.26 5.49
C GLU A 11 -4.76 -11.56 4.47
N THR A 12 -3.47 -11.92 4.42
CA THR A 12 -2.53 -11.43 3.40
C THR A 12 -2.98 -11.85 2.00
N MET A 13 -3.38 -13.11 1.82
CA MET A 13 -3.89 -13.62 0.54
C MET A 13 -5.16 -12.85 0.11
N ALA A 14 -6.09 -12.61 1.03
CA ALA A 14 -7.31 -11.85 0.77
C ALA A 14 -7.01 -10.38 0.41
N ALA A 15 -6.04 -9.75 1.10
CA ALA A 15 -5.57 -8.41 0.78
C ALA A 15 -4.95 -8.33 -0.62
N VAL A 16 -4.05 -9.25 -0.97
CA VAL A 16 -3.45 -9.34 -2.32
C VAL A 16 -4.53 -9.54 -3.38
N LYS A 17 -5.51 -10.43 -3.16
CA LYS A 17 -6.63 -10.66 -4.10
C LYS A 17 -7.47 -9.39 -4.35
N ARG A 18 -7.69 -8.56 -3.33
CA ARG A 18 -8.45 -7.29 -3.43
C ARG A 18 -7.73 -6.19 -4.22
N MET A 19 -6.43 -6.31 -4.45
CA MET A 19 -5.67 -5.29 -5.19
C MET A 19 -6.18 -5.15 -6.62
N LYS A 20 -6.32 -3.90 -7.10
CA LYS A 20 -6.80 -3.61 -8.46
C LYS A 20 -5.59 -3.42 -9.38
N PRO A 21 -5.52 -4.13 -10.53
CA PRO A 21 -4.52 -3.85 -11.56
C PRO A 21 -4.80 -2.49 -12.22
N GLY A 22 -3.82 -1.98 -12.97
CA GLY A 22 -3.89 -0.72 -13.72
C GLY A 22 -3.89 0.51 -12.82
N LYS A 23 -3.37 0.39 -11.59
CA LYS A 23 -3.16 1.53 -10.68
C LYS A 23 -1.78 2.13 -10.90
N ALA A 24 -1.65 3.41 -10.56
CA ALA A 24 -0.35 4.07 -10.55
C ALA A 24 0.65 3.26 -9.71
N LEU A 25 1.91 3.23 -10.15
CA LEU A 25 2.98 2.67 -9.36
C LEU A 25 3.02 3.37 -8.01
N ASP A 26 3.29 2.59 -6.97
CA ASP A 26 3.50 3.15 -5.65
C ASP A 26 4.87 3.81 -5.54
N PRO A 27 5.14 4.59 -4.48
CA PRO A 27 6.43 5.27 -4.32
C PRO A 27 7.66 4.35 -4.40
N ASP A 28 7.46 3.05 -4.15
CA ASP A 28 8.49 2.01 -4.20
C ASP A 28 8.61 1.36 -5.60
N ASP A 29 7.94 1.93 -6.62
CA ASP A 29 7.87 1.45 -8.01
C ASP A 29 7.34 0.01 -8.18
N VAL A 30 6.64 -0.52 -7.18
CA VAL A 30 6.04 -1.86 -7.24
C VAL A 30 4.59 -1.82 -7.72
N ALA A 31 4.32 -2.47 -8.85
CA ALA A 31 3.00 -2.61 -9.43
C ALA A 31 2.13 -3.63 -8.69
N ALA A 32 0.80 -3.42 -8.67
CA ALA A 32 -0.15 -4.38 -8.08
C ALA A 32 -0.11 -5.76 -8.77
N GLU A 33 0.21 -5.75 -10.06
CA GLU A 33 0.39 -6.88 -10.95
C GLU A 33 1.54 -7.77 -10.48
N LEU A 34 2.62 -7.17 -9.96
CA LEU A 34 3.73 -7.94 -9.42
C LEU A 34 3.22 -8.78 -8.26
N TRP A 35 2.57 -8.16 -7.27
CA TRP A 35 2.00 -8.86 -6.12
C TRP A 35 0.96 -9.93 -6.50
N LYS A 36 0.29 -9.80 -7.64
CA LYS A 36 -0.69 -10.77 -8.14
C LYS A 36 -0.12 -11.80 -9.13
N SER A 37 1.15 -11.70 -9.49
CA SER A 37 1.74 -12.54 -10.52
C SER A 37 1.86 -13.99 -10.06
N ARG A 38 1.80 -14.93 -11.02
CA ARG A 38 2.00 -16.37 -10.75
C ARG A 38 3.47 -16.78 -10.66
N HIS A 39 4.39 -15.87 -10.96
CA HIS A 39 5.82 -16.17 -11.08
C HIS A 39 6.58 -16.13 -9.76
N TRP A 40 5.96 -15.64 -8.68
CA TRP A 40 6.55 -15.66 -7.34
C TRP A 40 5.45 -15.75 -6.27
N ASN A 41 5.81 -16.26 -5.09
CA ASN A 41 4.87 -16.41 -3.98
C ASN A 41 4.80 -15.16 -3.12
N SER A 42 4.09 -14.14 -3.62
CA SER A 42 3.95 -12.85 -2.95
C SER A 42 3.30 -12.93 -1.58
N THR A 43 2.36 -13.86 -1.40
CA THR A 43 1.61 -14.00 -0.16
C THR A 43 2.51 -14.50 0.96
N GLU A 44 3.32 -15.51 0.68
CA GLU A 44 4.25 -16.08 1.66
C GLU A 44 5.33 -15.06 2.05
N TRP A 45 5.92 -14.38 1.07
CA TRP A 45 6.92 -13.35 1.33
C TRP A 45 6.35 -12.19 2.15
N LEU A 46 5.17 -11.67 1.78
CA LEU A 46 4.51 -10.58 2.53
C LEU A 46 4.16 -11.00 3.95
N THR A 47 3.70 -12.24 4.15
CA THR A 47 3.36 -12.74 5.48
C THR A 47 4.61 -12.77 6.37
N ALA A 48 5.73 -13.32 5.87
CA ALA A 48 6.99 -13.35 6.61
C ALA A 48 7.50 -11.93 6.94
N PHE A 49 7.40 -11.02 5.96
CA PHE A 49 7.77 -9.63 6.14
C PHE A 49 6.92 -8.92 7.20
N PHE A 50 5.59 -9.07 7.16
CA PHE A 50 4.70 -8.46 8.16
C PHE A 50 4.90 -9.05 9.56
N ASN A 51 5.15 -10.36 9.65
CA ASN A 51 5.49 -10.99 10.93
C ASN A 51 6.75 -10.35 11.55
N THR A 52 7.79 -10.12 10.73
CA THR A 52 9.02 -9.44 11.17
C THR A 52 8.73 -8.03 11.66
N VAL A 53 7.93 -7.26 10.92
CA VAL A 53 7.52 -5.89 11.30
C VAL A 53 6.76 -5.86 12.63
N VAL A 54 5.86 -6.82 12.86
CA VAL A 54 5.08 -6.92 14.10
C VAL A 54 5.94 -7.36 15.28
N GLU A 55 6.81 -8.36 15.08
CA GLU A 55 7.72 -8.88 16.10
C GLU A 55 8.74 -7.81 16.55
N GLU A 56 9.40 -7.15 15.59
CA GLU A 56 10.38 -6.11 15.89
C GLU A 56 9.74 -4.78 16.31
N LYS A 57 8.43 -4.61 16.05
CA LYS A 57 7.69 -3.35 16.23
C LYS A 57 8.32 -2.17 15.46
N LYS A 58 8.98 -2.48 14.34
CA LYS A 58 9.65 -1.52 13.47
C LYS A 58 9.02 -1.56 12.10
N THR A 59 8.51 -0.42 11.66
CA THR A 59 8.01 -0.28 10.29
C THR A 59 9.15 0.12 9.35
N PRO A 60 9.10 -0.30 8.08
CA PRO A 60 9.98 0.21 7.03
C PRO A 60 9.99 1.74 7.02
N VAL A 61 11.14 2.33 6.69
CA VAL A 61 11.28 3.79 6.56
C VAL A 61 10.33 4.32 5.49
N ASP A 62 10.13 3.55 4.41
CA ASP A 62 9.26 3.94 3.30
C ASP A 62 7.81 4.15 3.72
N TRP A 63 7.34 3.44 4.77
CA TRP A 63 5.99 3.61 5.32
C TRP A 63 5.81 4.94 6.06
N GLN A 64 6.90 5.59 6.44
CA GLN A 64 6.89 6.90 7.09
C GLN A 64 6.75 8.03 6.05
N SER A 65 6.89 7.71 4.76
CA SER A 65 6.83 8.66 3.67
C SER A 65 5.59 8.46 2.79
N SER A 66 5.25 9.50 2.02
CA SER A 66 4.12 9.44 1.08
C SER A 66 4.27 10.51 0.01
N THR A 67 3.92 10.18 -1.22
CA THR A 67 3.91 11.15 -2.32
C THR A 67 2.53 11.80 -2.43
N THR A 68 2.44 13.12 -2.33
CA THR A 68 1.17 13.84 -2.50
C THR A 68 1.12 14.44 -3.89
N ILE A 69 0.15 14.00 -4.69
CA ILE A 69 -0.09 14.49 -6.05
C ILE A 69 -1.33 15.39 -6.04
N PRO A 70 -1.21 16.69 -6.39
CA PRO A 70 -2.36 17.55 -6.54
C PRO A 70 -3.08 17.25 -7.86
N ILE A 71 -4.36 16.89 -7.80
CA ILE A 71 -5.20 16.69 -9.00
C ILE A 71 -6.15 17.87 -9.16
N TRP A 72 -6.06 18.55 -10.30
CA TRP A 72 -6.93 19.69 -10.59
C TRP A 72 -8.39 19.24 -10.69
N LYS A 73 -9.30 19.95 -10.01
CA LYS A 73 -10.74 19.66 -9.99
C LYS A 73 -11.44 19.99 -11.31
N ARG A 74 -10.70 20.49 -12.31
CA ARG A 74 -11.23 20.96 -13.62
C ARG A 74 -12.27 22.07 -13.48
N LYS A 75 -12.17 22.88 -12.43
CA LYS A 75 -13.03 24.02 -12.14
C LYS A 75 -12.20 25.13 -11.50
N GLY A 76 -12.56 26.37 -11.77
CA GLY A 76 -11.87 27.55 -11.22
C GLY A 76 -10.54 27.83 -11.90
N ASN A 77 -9.75 28.73 -11.30
CA ASN A 77 -8.44 29.13 -11.81
C ASN A 77 -7.39 28.04 -11.51
N PRO A 78 -6.64 27.52 -12.50
CA PRO A 78 -5.53 26.58 -12.29
C PRO A 78 -4.38 27.14 -11.44
N ALA A 79 -4.23 28.47 -11.33
CA ALA A 79 -3.20 29.08 -10.48
C ALA A 79 -3.55 29.05 -8.99
N ASP A 80 -4.81 28.75 -8.64
CA ASP A 80 -5.27 28.72 -7.26
C ASP A 80 -5.23 27.28 -6.70
N CYS A 81 -4.40 27.07 -5.67
CA CYS A 81 -4.21 25.78 -5.01
C CYS A 81 -5.51 25.19 -4.43
N ALA A 82 -6.50 26.02 -4.06
CA ALA A 82 -7.79 25.52 -3.54
C ALA A 82 -8.58 24.71 -4.58
N ASN A 83 -8.29 24.91 -5.87
CA ASN A 83 -8.93 24.21 -6.99
C ASN A 83 -8.32 22.82 -7.26
N TYR A 84 -7.41 22.35 -6.41
CA TYR A 84 -6.84 21.01 -6.47
C TYR A 84 -7.36 20.13 -5.35
N ARG A 85 -7.41 18.82 -5.62
CA ARG A 85 -7.63 17.77 -4.62
C ARG A 85 -6.30 17.06 -4.39
N PRO A 86 -5.75 17.04 -3.16
CA PRO A 86 -4.57 16.25 -2.88
C PRO A 86 -4.93 14.75 -2.91
N ILE A 87 -4.13 13.95 -3.61
CA ILE A 87 -4.14 12.49 -3.51
C ILE A 87 -2.81 12.05 -2.89
N ARG A 88 -2.91 11.32 -1.78
CA ARG A 88 -1.76 10.77 -1.08
C ARG A 88 -1.50 9.35 -1.55
N LEU A 89 -0.37 9.12 -2.20
CA LEU A 89 0.13 7.81 -2.56
C LEU A 89 0.94 7.24 -1.40
N LEU A 90 0.68 5.98 -1.09
CA LEU A 90 1.26 5.23 0.02
C LEU A 90 1.87 3.96 -0.55
N SER A 91 2.93 3.43 0.08
CA SER A 91 3.48 2.12 -0.27
C SER A 91 2.40 1.02 -0.32
N GLN A 92 2.51 0.12 -1.28
CA GLN A 92 1.55 -0.97 -1.50
C GLN A 92 1.52 -1.91 -0.31
N SER A 93 2.70 -2.22 0.25
CA SER A 93 2.85 -3.07 1.43
C SER A 93 2.15 -2.46 2.65
N MET A 94 2.21 -1.13 2.81
CA MET A 94 1.48 -0.43 3.87
C MET A 94 -0.05 -0.46 3.67
N LYS A 95 -0.54 -0.41 2.42
CA LYS A 95 -1.98 -0.57 2.14
C LYS A 95 -2.47 -1.99 2.42
N ILE A 96 -1.59 -2.99 2.29
CA ILE A 96 -1.89 -4.40 2.55
C ILE A 96 -1.94 -4.68 4.05
N ILE A 97 -0.98 -4.18 4.85
CA ILE A 97 -0.95 -4.44 6.30
C ILE A 97 -2.04 -3.69 7.06
N ARG A 98 -2.42 -2.46 6.64
CA ARG A 98 -3.42 -1.64 7.35
C ARG A 98 -4.75 -2.36 7.63
N PRO A 99 -5.38 -3.08 6.69
CA PRO A 99 -6.61 -3.82 6.97
C PRO A 99 -6.40 -5.16 7.69
N ILE A 100 -5.15 -5.58 7.91
CA ILE A 100 -4.75 -6.83 8.59
C ILE A 100 -4.43 -6.55 10.07
N ALA A 101 -3.86 -5.37 10.37
CA ALA A 101 -3.38 -4.94 11.69
C ALA A 101 -4.42 -4.26 12.59
#